data_AF-A0A0F2SA08-F1
#
_entry.id   AF-A0A0F2SA08-F1
#
_cell.length_a   1.000
_cell.length_b   1.000
_cell.length_c   1.000
_cell.angle_alpha   90.00
_cell.angle_beta   90.00
_cell.angle_gamma   90.00
#
_symmetry.space_group_name_H-M   'P 1'
#
loop_
_entity.id
_entity.type
_entity.pdbx_description
1 polymer ?
#
loop_
_entity_poly.entity_id
_entity_poly.type
_entity_poly.pdbx_seq_one_letter_code
_entity_poly.pdbx_strand_id
1 'polypeptide(L)'
;MSKILRVNMSNLSLVTEVPKEDYRLLGGRAFIAKYMLAEVKSICEPLGRHNALIFAPGLLGGSKAFSSGRISIGGKSPLTGGIKESNGGGVVGIKLARLGYQAVIIEDLPKAAQKYILKITSSGAELLSTEDYWGRGVYEIVARLRQDLGEKFDVPEEELDDVHQVSSGRLNA
;
A
#
# COMPACT_ATOMS: atom_id res chain seq x y z
N MET A 1 2.35 -1.23 -17.41
CA MET A 1 3.10 -1.30 -16.14
C MET A 1 3.88 -2.60 -16.15
N SER A 2 5.09 -2.63 -15.59
CA SER A 2 6.03 -3.75 -15.75
C SER A 2 6.78 -4.12 -14.48
N LYS A 3 6.44 -3.53 -13.34
CA LYS A 3 7.12 -3.72 -12.07
C LYS A 3 6.12 -4.05 -10.97
N ILE A 4 6.47 -4.96 -10.07
CA ILE A 4 5.83 -5.15 -8.77
C ILE A 4 6.89 -4.89 -7.71
N LEU A 5 6.58 -4.06 -6.73
CA LEU A 5 7.45 -3.83 -5.58
C LEU A 5 6.98 -4.71 -4.43
N ARG A 6 7.80 -5.66 -3.99
CA ARG A 6 7.59 -6.44 -2.76
C ARG A 6 8.40 -5.85 -1.63
N VAL A 7 7.74 -5.59 -0.51
CA VAL A 7 8.32 -5.05 0.71
C VAL A 7 8.12 -6.07 1.81
N ASN A 8 9.21 -6.68 2.28
CA ASN A 8 9.16 -7.61 3.41
C ASN A 8 9.54 -6.86 4.69
N MET A 9 8.59 -6.74 5.62
CA MET A 9 8.80 -5.97 6.85
C MET A 9 9.64 -6.73 7.89
N SER A 10 9.76 -8.05 7.80
CA SER A 10 10.54 -8.84 8.76
C SER A 10 12.05 -8.61 8.62
N ASN A 11 12.53 -8.43 7.39
CA ASN A 11 13.93 -8.18 7.07
C ASN A 11 14.18 -6.81 6.41
N LEU A 12 13.13 -6.00 6.26
CA LEU A 12 13.16 -4.67 5.63
C LEU A 12 13.72 -4.68 4.19
N SER A 13 13.51 -5.77 3.46
CA SER A 13 13.95 -5.88 2.06
C SER A 13 12.90 -5.33 1.10
N LEU A 14 13.39 -4.67 0.05
CA LEU A 14 12.60 -4.15 -1.05
C LEU A 14 13.08 -4.80 -2.34
N VAL A 15 12.21 -5.57 -2.98
CA VAL A 15 12.54 -6.28 -4.23
C VAL A 15 11.56 -5.83 -5.31
N THR A 16 12.10 -5.37 -6.43
CA THR A 16 11.30 -5.07 -7.61
C THR A 16 11.38 -6.22 -8.59
N GLU A 17 10.23 -6.82 -8.91
CA GLU A 17 10.12 -7.96 -9.82
C GLU A 17 9.26 -7.63 -11.04
N VAL A 18 9.39 -8.45 -12.09
CA VAL A 18 8.53 -8.38 -13.27
C VAL A 18 7.25 -9.18 -12.98
N PRO A 19 6.05 -8.64 -13.28
CA PRO A 19 4.81 -9.38 -13.14
C PRO A 19 4.85 -10.73 -13.86
N LYS A 20 4.34 -11.77 -13.19
CA LYS A 20 4.02 -13.06 -13.84
C LYS A 20 3.02 -12.82 -14.98
N GLU A 21 3.06 -13.65 -16.01
CA GLU A 21 2.21 -13.49 -17.20
C GLU A 21 0.71 -13.46 -16.83
N ASP A 22 0.30 -14.32 -15.89
CA ASP A 22 -1.06 -14.35 -15.31
C ASP A 22 -1.52 -13.03 -14.69
N TYR A 23 -0.60 -12.17 -14.25
CA TYR A 23 -0.91 -10.89 -13.61
C TYR A 23 -0.81 -9.73 -14.59
N ARG A 24 -0.18 -9.92 -15.76
CA ARG A 24 0.24 -8.85 -16.67
C ARG A 24 -0.89 -7.95 -17.14
N LEU A 25 -2.09 -8.51 -17.32
CA LEU A 25 -3.28 -7.79 -17.77
C LEU A 25 -4.22 -7.40 -16.62
N LEU A 26 -3.81 -7.61 -15.37
CA LEU A 26 -4.59 -7.27 -14.19
C LEU A 26 -4.17 -5.91 -13.61
N GLY A 27 -5.11 -5.24 -12.95
CA GLY A 27 -4.85 -4.02 -12.20
C GLY A 27 -5.92 -3.81 -11.13
N GLY A 28 -5.67 -2.93 -10.18
CA GLY A 28 -6.59 -2.65 -9.07
C GLY A 28 -7.10 -3.92 -8.37
N ARG A 29 -8.41 -3.95 -8.09
CA ARG A 29 -9.10 -5.08 -7.45
C ARG A 29 -8.82 -6.44 -8.08
N ALA A 30 -8.75 -6.53 -9.41
CA ALA A 30 -8.55 -7.81 -10.08
C ALA A 30 -7.16 -8.39 -9.79
N PHE A 31 -6.14 -7.54 -9.76
CA PHE A 31 -4.79 -7.93 -9.35
C PHE A 31 -4.78 -8.41 -7.90
N ILE A 32 -5.38 -7.63 -6.98
CA ILE A 32 -5.45 -7.97 -5.55
C ILE A 32 -6.11 -9.33 -5.34
N ALA A 33 -7.29 -9.56 -5.92
CA ALA A 33 -8.01 -10.82 -5.76
C ALA A 33 -7.21 -12.02 -6.26
N LYS A 34 -6.58 -11.89 -7.43
CA LYS A 34 -5.75 -12.96 -8.01
C LYS A 34 -4.50 -13.23 -7.18
N TYR A 35 -3.82 -12.18 -6.71
CA TYR A 35 -2.64 -12.33 -5.85
C TYR A 35 -3.00 -12.98 -4.52
N MET A 36 -4.05 -12.50 -3.85
CA MET A 36 -4.53 -13.07 -2.58
C MET A 36 -4.88 -14.55 -2.72
N LEU A 37 -5.51 -14.95 -3.82
CA LEU A 37 -5.85 -16.35 -4.07
C LEU A 37 -4.61 -17.23 -4.32
N ALA A 38 -3.57 -16.68 -4.95
CA ALA A 38 -2.39 -17.44 -5.36
C ALA A 38 -1.32 -17.54 -4.28
N GLU A 39 -1.10 -16.45 -3.53
CA GLU A 39 0.10 -16.29 -2.67
C GLU A 39 -0.27 -16.21 -1.17
N VAL A 40 -1.52 -15.84 -0.83
CA VAL A 40 -1.94 -15.67 0.57
C VAL A 40 -2.78 -16.85 1.05
N LYS A 41 -2.39 -17.43 2.19
CA LYS A 41 -3.13 -18.55 2.80
C LYS A 41 -4.48 -18.06 3.30
N SER A 42 -5.58 -18.71 2.88
CA SER A 42 -6.94 -18.35 3.29
C SER A 42 -7.14 -18.41 4.81
N ILE A 43 -6.44 -19.30 5.51
CA ILE A 43 -6.52 -19.47 6.97
C ILE A 43 -5.65 -18.50 7.78
N CYS A 44 -4.93 -17.56 7.15
CA CYS A 44 -4.05 -16.65 7.89
C CYS A 44 -4.81 -15.69 8.81
N GLU A 45 -4.19 -15.26 9.89
CA GLU A 45 -4.71 -14.17 10.73
C GLU A 45 -4.71 -12.84 9.93
N PRO A 46 -5.82 -12.08 9.88
CA PRO A 46 -5.89 -10.84 9.10
C PRO A 46 -4.86 -9.77 9.51
N LEU A 47 -4.52 -9.67 10.80
CA LEU A 47 -3.49 -8.75 11.29
C LEU A 47 -2.13 -9.45 11.51
N GLY A 48 -1.99 -10.69 11.03
CA GLY A 48 -0.78 -11.48 11.17
C GLY A 48 0.18 -11.31 10.00
N ARG A 49 1.41 -11.78 10.19
CA ARG A 49 2.50 -11.75 9.20
C ARG A 49 2.21 -12.43 7.85
N HIS A 50 1.21 -13.29 7.80
CA HIS A 50 0.87 -14.06 6.59
C HIS A 50 -0.20 -13.38 5.73
N ASN A 51 -0.75 -12.24 6.16
CA ASN A 51 -1.56 -11.39 5.31
C ASN A 51 -0.64 -10.50 4.46
N ALA A 52 -1.15 -10.03 3.32
CA ALA A 52 -0.49 -9.04 2.48
C ALA A 52 -1.37 -7.79 2.36
N LEU A 53 -0.75 -6.61 2.42
CA LEU A 53 -1.38 -5.34 2.11
C LEU A 53 -0.91 -4.87 0.73
N ILE A 54 -1.85 -4.75 -0.20
CA ILE A 54 -1.55 -4.57 -1.63
C ILE A 54 -2.12 -3.25 -2.11
N PHE A 55 -1.26 -2.40 -2.67
CA PHE A 55 -1.61 -1.17 -3.36
C PHE A 55 -1.48 -1.40 -4.86
N ALA A 56 -2.60 -1.41 -5.57
CA ALA A 56 -2.65 -1.67 -7.00
C ALA A 56 -3.33 -0.51 -7.74
N PRO A 57 -2.60 0.30 -8.53
CA PRO A 57 -3.25 1.22 -9.46
C PRO A 57 -4.10 0.47 -10.49
N GLY A 58 -5.10 1.16 -11.04
CA GLY A 58 -5.86 0.64 -12.18
C GLY A 58 -4.95 0.38 -13.39
N LEU A 59 -5.32 -0.60 -14.22
CA LEU A 59 -4.52 -0.98 -15.40
C LEU A 59 -4.22 0.21 -16.32
N LEU A 60 -5.16 1.15 -16.41
CA LEU A 60 -5.06 2.36 -17.23
C LEU A 60 -4.57 3.59 -16.46
N GLY A 61 -4.17 3.47 -15.19
CA GLY A 61 -3.98 4.62 -14.28
C GLY A 61 -2.88 5.62 -14.68
N GLY A 62 -1.94 5.22 -15.52
CA GLY A 62 -0.91 6.11 -16.07
C GLY A 62 -1.26 6.75 -17.42
N SER A 63 -2.42 6.42 -17.98
CA SER A 63 -2.84 6.86 -19.32
C SER A 63 -3.53 8.23 -19.31
N LYS A 64 -3.88 8.73 -20.50
CA LYS A 64 -4.71 9.94 -20.66
C LYS A 64 -6.22 9.64 -20.59
N ALA A 65 -6.61 8.40 -20.28
CA ALA A 65 -8.02 8.04 -20.17
C ALA A 65 -8.68 8.78 -19.01
N PHE A 66 -9.91 9.27 -19.23
CA PHE A 66 -10.69 9.95 -18.21
C PHE A 66 -10.94 9.05 -17.01
N SER A 67 -10.86 9.62 -15.80
CA SER A 67 -11.12 8.92 -14.52
C SER A 67 -10.22 7.69 -14.27
N SER A 68 -9.07 7.56 -14.94
CA SER A 68 -8.19 6.40 -14.79
C SER A 68 -7.33 6.41 -13.52
N GLY A 69 -7.20 7.57 -12.85
CA GLY A 69 -6.42 7.76 -11.62
C GLY A 69 -7.06 7.15 -10.36
N ARG A 70 -7.36 5.86 -10.39
CA ARG A 70 -7.88 5.10 -9.24
C ARG A 70 -6.80 4.17 -8.71
N ILE A 71 -6.83 3.97 -7.39
CA ILE A 71 -6.01 2.99 -6.69
C ILE A 71 -6.91 2.05 -5.91
N SER A 72 -6.60 0.76 -5.93
CA SER A 72 -7.23 -0.22 -5.05
C SER A 72 -6.23 -0.62 -3.98
N ILE A 73 -6.67 -0.69 -2.74
CA ILE A 73 -5.88 -1.09 -1.58
C ILE A 73 -6.60 -2.25 -0.93
N GLY A 74 -5.93 -3.38 -0.72
CA GLY A 74 -6.64 -4.55 -0.20
C GLY A 74 -5.75 -5.64 0.35
N GLY A 75 -6.41 -6.58 1.02
CA GLY A 75 -5.81 -7.70 1.74
C GLY A 75 -6.90 -8.53 2.41
N LYS A 76 -6.51 -9.39 3.35
CA LYS A 76 -7.48 -10.08 4.22
C LYS A 76 -8.03 -9.09 5.25
N SER A 77 -9.35 -9.02 5.35
CA SER A 77 -10.05 -8.09 6.23
C SER A 77 -10.12 -8.63 7.67
N PRO A 78 -9.78 -7.81 8.69
CA PRO A 78 -10.04 -8.17 10.08
C PRO A 78 -11.54 -8.16 10.42
N LEU A 79 -12.33 -7.34 9.72
CA LEU A 79 -13.77 -7.21 9.98
C LEU A 79 -14.57 -8.39 9.40
N THR A 80 -14.24 -8.80 8.16
CA THR A 80 -15.05 -9.80 7.44
C THR A 80 -14.40 -11.17 7.35
N GLY A 81 -13.11 -11.29 7.68
CA GLY A 81 -12.35 -12.54 7.56
C GLY A 81 -12.08 -12.99 6.11
N GLY A 82 -12.62 -12.30 5.10
CA GLY A 82 -12.41 -12.58 3.69
C GLY A 82 -11.46 -11.59 3.02
N ILE A 83 -11.34 -11.69 1.69
CA ILE A 83 -10.62 -10.70 0.88
C ILE A 83 -11.47 -9.43 0.81
N LYS A 84 -10.86 -8.28 1.10
CA LYS A 84 -11.49 -6.96 0.96
C LYS A 84 -10.54 -6.01 0.25
N GLU A 85 -11.12 -5.11 -0.52
CA GLU A 85 -10.44 -3.91 -0.99
C GLU A 85 -11.23 -2.66 -0.61
N SER A 86 -10.50 -1.55 -0.59
CA SER A 86 -10.99 -0.18 -0.70
C SER A 86 -10.49 0.43 -2.02
N ASN A 87 -11.25 1.37 -2.58
CA ASN A 87 -10.90 2.04 -3.81
C ASN A 87 -10.85 3.56 -3.62
N GLY A 88 -9.66 4.13 -3.77
CA GLY A 88 -9.41 5.56 -3.70
C GLY A 88 -9.27 6.19 -5.08
N GLY A 89 -9.65 7.46 -5.18
CA GLY A 89 -9.23 8.34 -6.27
C GLY A 89 -7.92 9.05 -5.93
N GLY A 90 -7.44 9.87 -6.86
CA GLY A 90 -6.37 10.82 -6.60
C GLY A 90 -5.08 10.52 -7.35
N VAL A 91 -4.08 11.33 -7.04
CA VAL A 91 -2.84 11.44 -7.79
C VAL A 91 -1.86 10.28 -7.52
N VAL A 92 -1.99 9.60 -6.39
CA VAL A 92 -1.13 8.47 -6.00
C VAL A 92 -1.20 7.30 -6.99
N GLY A 93 -2.41 6.89 -7.38
CA GLY A 93 -2.59 5.82 -8.37
C GLY A 93 -1.97 6.16 -9.72
N ILE A 94 -2.07 7.43 -10.14
CA ILE A 94 -1.45 7.93 -11.37
C ILE A 94 0.07 7.92 -11.25
N LYS A 95 0.63 8.43 -10.14
CA LYS A 95 2.08 8.49 -9.92
C LYS A 95 2.69 7.09 -9.89
N LEU A 96 2.10 6.14 -9.15
CA LEU A 96 2.56 4.74 -9.13
C LEU A 96 2.55 4.11 -10.52
N ALA A 97 1.46 4.28 -11.27
CA ALA A 97 1.36 3.76 -12.63
C ALA A 97 2.39 4.38 -13.58
N ARG A 98 2.65 5.69 -13.46
CA ARG A 98 3.68 6.42 -14.23
C ARG A 98 5.11 5.99 -13.88
N LEU A 99 5.35 5.60 -12.64
CA LEU A 99 6.61 4.99 -12.21
C LEU A 99 6.76 3.53 -12.72
N GLY A 100 5.70 2.98 -13.33
CA GLY A 100 5.70 1.66 -13.95
C GLY A 100 5.28 0.52 -13.01
N TYR A 101 4.90 0.84 -11.77
CA TYR A 101 4.47 -0.14 -10.78
C TYR A 101 3.01 -0.56 -11.02
N GLN A 102 2.82 -1.85 -11.26
CA GLN A 102 1.51 -2.49 -11.30
C GLN A 102 0.94 -2.71 -9.91
N ALA A 103 1.81 -3.00 -8.93
CA ALA A 103 1.44 -3.14 -7.54
C ALA A 103 2.64 -2.86 -6.61
N VAL A 104 2.31 -2.47 -5.39
CA VAL A 104 3.20 -2.47 -4.22
C VAL A 104 2.58 -3.42 -3.21
N ILE A 105 3.35 -4.39 -2.74
CA ILE A 105 2.90 -5.49 -1.89
C ILE A 105 3.73 -5.44 -0.62
N ILE A 106 3.06 -5.26 0.51
CA ILE A 106 3.67 -5.25 1.84
C ILE A 106 3.35 -6.57 2.51
N GLU A 107 4.38 -7.29 2.92
CA GLU A 107 4.31 -8.63 3.51
C GLU A 107 5.07 -8.67 4.84
N ASP A 108 4.70 -9.64 5.67
CA ASP A 108 5.23 -9.82 7.03
C ASP A 108 4.96 -8.63 7.97
N LEU A 109 5.41 -8.78 9.21
CA LEU A 109 5.39 -7.73 10.23
C LEU A 109 6.82 -7.32 10.59
N PRO A 110 7.04 -6.05 10.95
CA PRO A 110 8.33 -5.62 11.47
C PRO A 110 8.67 -6.34 12.78
N LYS A 111 9.95 -6.68 12.96
CA LYS A 111 10.44 -7.34 14.18
C LYS A 111 10.36 -6.44 15.42
N ALA A 112 10.50 -5.13 15.20
CA ALA A 112 10.38 -4.12 16.23
C ALA A 112 9.08 -3.33 16.04
N ALA A 113 8.60 -2.67 17.08
CA ALA A 113 7.45 -1.75 17.02
C ALA A 113 7.74 -0.45 16.23
N GLN A 114 8.85 -0.40 15.47
CA GLN A 114 9.22 0.71 14.63
C GLN A 114 8.29 0.78 13.42
N LYS A 115 7.97 2.01 13.00
CA LYS A 115 7.15 2.29 11.84
C LYS A 115 8.00 2.94 10.77
N TYR A 116 7.56 2.79 9.52
CA TYR A 116 8.33 3.19 8.35
C TYR A 116 7.47 3.97 7.35
N ILE A 117 8.10 4.91 6.67
CA ILE A 117 7.57 5.54 5.46
C ILE A 117 8.18 4.83 4.26
N LEU A 118 7.32 4.29 3.40
CA LEU A 118 7.75 3.75 2.11
C LEU A 118 7.78 4.88 1.08
N LYS A 119 8.98 5.29 0.69
CA LYS A 119 9.20 6.31 -0.35
C LYS A 119 9.52 5.61 -1.67
N ILE A 120 8.74 5.92 -2.71
CA ILE A 120 8.90 5.36 -4.05
C ILE A 120 9.17 6.49 -5.04
N THR A 121 10.26 6.39 -5.78
CA THR A 121 10.72 7.38 -6.76
C THR A 121 11.05 6.71 -8.09
N SER A 122 11.45 7.52 -9.08
CA SER A 122 11.99 7.01 -10.35
C SER A 122 13.31 6.26 -10.18
N SER A 123 14.08 6.57 -9.13
CA SER A 123 15.37 5.93 -8.83
C SER A 123 15.26 4.61 -8.08
N GLY A 124 14.12 4.35 -7.44
CA GLY A 124 13.91 3.16 -6.61
C GLY A 124 12.95 3.40 -5.46
N ALA A 125 12.89 2.44 -4.54
CA ALA A 125 12.11 2.53 -3.31
C ALA A 125 13.02 2.40 -2.09
N GLU A 126 12.67 3.11 -1.02
CA GLU A 126 13.39 3.10 0.26
C GLU A 126 12.42 3.15 1.44
N LEU A 127 12.81 2.53 2.56
CA LEU A 127 12.10 2.63 3.84
C LEU A 127 12.80 3.66 4.72
N LEU A 128 12.06 4.69 5.13
CA LEU A 128 12.53 5.74 6.02
C LEU A 128 11.95 5.55 7.43
N SER A 129 12.72 5.88 8.48
CA SER A 129 12.21 5.86 9.87
C SER A 129 11.15 6.94 10.08
N THR A 130 10.12 6.64 10.87
CA THR A 130 9.05 7.59 11.21
C THR A 130 9.24 8.31 12.55
N GLU A 131 10.37 8.14 13.23
CA GLU A 131 10.58 8.65 14.60
C GLU A 131 10.23 10.14 14.74
N ASP A 132 10.55 10.96 13.73
CA ASP A 132 10.26 12.40 13.72
C ASP A 132 8.80 12.76 13.35
N TYR A 133 8.04 11.82 12.78
CA TYR A 133 6.69 12.04 12.25
C TYR A 133 5.59 11.42 13.12
N TRP A 134 5.94 10.51 14.02
CA TRP A 134 4.94 9.77 14.80
C TRP A 134 4.19 10.66 15.79
N GLY A 135 2.87 10.43 15.93
CA GLY A 135 2.00 11.19 16.83
C GLY A 135 1.53 12.54 16.29
N ARG A 136 1.87 12.89 15.05
CA ARG A 136 1.44 14.11 14.37
C ARG A 136 0.25 13.84 13.45
N GLY A 137 -0.58 14.86 13.21
CA GLY A 137 -1.71 14.76 12.27
C GLY A 137 -1.24 14.63 10.81
N VAL A 138 -2.08 14.07 9.94
CA VAL A 138 -1.75 13.86 8.51
C VAL A 138 -1.27 15.14 7.84
N TYR A 139 -1.94 16.27 8.05
CA TYR A 139 -1.55 17.56 7.46
C TYR A 139 -0.15 18.01 7.89
N GLU A 140 0.20 17.80 9.15
CA GLU A 140 1.51 18.16 9.71
C GLU A 140 2.61 17.25 9.14
N ILE A 141 2.33 15.94 9.06
CA ILE A 141 3.23 14.97 8.44
C ILE A 141 3.48 15.34 6.98
N VAL A 142 2.42 15.63 6.21
CA VAL A 142 2.53 16.03 4.80
C VAL A 142 3.33 17.33 4.66
N ALA A 143 3.08 18.33 5.49
CA ALA A 143 3.83 19.59 5.47
C ALA A 143 5.32 19.38 5.74
N ARG A 144 5.65 18.55 6.73
CA ARG A 144 7.05 18.27 7.09
C ARG A 144 7.75 17.42 6.03
N LEU A 145 7.09 16.39 5.50
CA LEU A 145 7.61 15.63 4.36
C LEU A 145 7.86 16.54 3.14
N ARG A 146 7.10 17.62 2.96
CA ARG A 146 7.36 18.63 1.90
C ARG A 146 8.62 19.43 2.11
N GLN A 147 8.96 19.71 3.35
CA GLN A 147 10.21 20.37 3.69
C GLN A 147 11.40 19.42 3.50
N ASP A 148 11.27 18.17 3.96
CA ASP A 148 12.37 17.22 4.01
C ASP A 148 12.67 16.56 2.64
N LEU A 149 11.63 16.29 1.85
CA LEU A 149 11.73 15.52 0.60
C LEU A 149 11.47 16.37 -0.66
N GLY A 150 11.13 17.65 -0.51
CA GLY A 150 10.80 18.60 -1.59
C GLY A 150 9.35 18.49 -2.08
N GLU A 151 8.91 19.37 -2.98
CA GLU A 151 7.47 19.55 -3.32
C GLU A 151 6.85 18.46 -4.24
N LYS A 152 7.63 17.50 -4.76
CA LYS A 152 7.17 16.58 -5.83
C LYS A 152 6.76 15.18 -5.36
N PHE A 153 6.11 15.02 -4.20
CA PHE A 153 5.57 13.73 -3.74
C PHE A 153 4.07 13.86 -3.41
N ASP A 154 3.35 12.75 -3.51
CA ASP A 154 1.97 12.63 -3.02
C ASP A 154 1.91 11.53 -1.99
N VAL A 155 1.06 11.73 -0.98
CA VAL A 155 0.76 10.76 0.07
C VAL A 155 -0.70 10.33 -0.12
N PRO A 156 -1.04 9.03 -0.01
CA PRO A 156 -2.44 8.63 0.08
C PRO A 156 -3.03 9.23 1.37
N GLU A 157 -3.97 10.16 1.22
CA GLU A 157 -4.72 10.72 2.35
C GLU A 157 -5.84 9.73 2.70
N GLU A 158 -5.60 8.87 3.69
CA GLU A 158 -6.65 8.25 4.49
C GLU A 158 -6.56 8.84 5.91
N GLU A 159 -7.68 9.29 6.46
CA GLU A 159 -7.76 9.78 7.85
C GLU A 159 -7.19 8.70 8.79
N LEU A 160 -6.08 8.99 9.47
CA LEU A 160 -5.44 8.10 10.46
C LEU A 160 -6.24 7.98 11.77
N ASP A 161 -7.50 8.43 11.80
CA ASP A 161 -8.35 8.47 12.99
C ASP A 161 -8.64 7.06 13.57
N ASP A 162 -8.47 5.99 12.77
CA ASP A 162 -8.77 4.62 13.19
C ASP A 162 -7.64 3.90 13.94
N VAL A 163 -6.40 4.44 13.97
CA VAL A 163 -5.30 3.77 14.71
C VAL A 163 -5.53 3.85 16.23
N HIS A 164 -6.37 4.77 16.70
CA HIS A 164 -6.78 4.83 18.11
C HIS A 164 -7.90 3.85 18.47
N GLN A 165 -8.82 3.53 17.55
CA GLN A 165 -9.98 2.69 17.89
C GLN A 165 -9.66 1.20 18.03
N VAL A 166 -8.65 0.67 17.33
CA VAL A 166 -8.30 -0.76 17.44
C VAL A 166 -7.63 -1.09 18.80
N SER A 167 -7.11 -0.08 19.51
CA SER A 167 -6.56 -0.25 20.87
C SER A 167 -7.60 -0.16 21.98
N SER A 168 -8.78 0.39 21.70
CA SER A 168 -9.89 0.49 22.66
C SER A 168 -10.98 -0.50 22.29
N GLY A 169 -10.92 -1.71 22.85
CA GLY A 169 -11.93 -2.74 22.69
C GLY A 169 -13.34 -2.28 23.07
N ARG A 170 -14.06 -1.67 22.13
CA ARG A 170 -15.50 -1.39 22.21
C ARG A 170 -16.18 -1.95 20.98
N LEU A 171 -16.28 -3.28 20.96
CA LEU A 171 -17.45 -3.94 20.42
C LEU A 171 -18.60 -3.66 21.40
N ASN A 172 -19.54 -2.82 21.02
CA ASN A 172 -20.88 -2.87 21.58
C ASN A 172 -21.85 -3.16 20.44
N ALA A 173 -22.74 -4.10 20.74
CA ALA A 173 -23.75 -4.73 19.92
C ALA A 173 -24.74 -3.75 19.26
#